data_AF-A0A9P5RGY5-F1
#
_entry.id   AF-A0A9P5RGY5-F1
#
_cell.length_a   1.000
_cell.length_b   1.000
_cell.length_c   1.000
_cell.angle_alpha   90.00
_cell.angle_beta   90.00
_cell.angle_gamma   90.00
#
_symmetry.space_group_name_H-M   'P 1'
#
loop_
_entity.id
_entity.type
_entity.pdbx_description
1 polymer ?
#
loop_
_entity_poly.entity_id
_entity_poly.type
_entity_poly.pdbx_seq_one_letter_code
_entity_poly.pdbx_strand_id
1 'polypeptide(L)'
;MIFNLASALTIFASTSSLALTASAATGKPGQIVQITSASNWCMMMPPQAGGDIAANEDRAIAFCTSPSSSAPGAKLFPEGFIQSANFASGNGYVQITGKIDSSKYSLSSEDRGGQYDIKAPVGSACAGYNHYVNLIEPHLNTMCIRCCKEKKDCNTGKSTYGCAYVIPGDYSSGNSNTSSSSSAPSTATATDSASVTATTSGSTATASVTGSVTVDPIVPTATTAVPSPSVVSPSVSATTVGPIVSPTDTPNAASANSQSVGLLAAVAFGVVAVLAL
;
A
#
# COMPACT_ATOMS: atom_id res chain seq x y z
N MET A 1 -10.73 61.29 55.83
CA MET A 1 -11.13 60.55 54.61
C MET A 1 -9.96 59.69 54.21
N ILE A 2 -10.04 58.37 54.45
CA ILE A 2 -9.00 57.39 54.13
C ILE A 2 -9.61 56.49 53.05
N PHE A 3 -9.12 56.58 51.81
CA PHE A 3 -9.53 55.68 50.73
C PHE A 3 -8.56 54.49 50.70
N ASN A 4 -9.08 53.30 51.00
CA ASN A 4 -8.36 52.03 50.87
C ASN A 4 -8.38 51.56 49.42
N LEU A 5 -7.19 51.32 48.88
CA LEU A 5 -6.95 50.57 47.64
C LEU A 5 -7.26 49.09 47.87
N ALA A 6 -8.16 48.51 47.08
CA ALA A 6 -8.26 47.05 46.94
C ALA A 6 -7.87 46.68 45.51
N SER A 7 -6.65 46.18 45.36
CA SER A 7 -6.13 45.63 44.11
C SER A 7 -6.55 44.16 44.00
N ALA A 8 -7.41 43.84 43.04
CA ALA A 8 -7.85 42.48 42.76
C ALA A 8 -6.84 41.81 41.81
N LEU A 9 -6.05 40.88 42.33
CA LEU A 9 -5.12 40.07 41.56
C LEU A 9 -5.85 38.85 41.00
N THR A 10 -6.17 38.86 39.71
CA THR A 10 -6.74 37.73 38.97
C THR A 10 -5.63 36.75 38.58
N ILE A 11 -5.68 35.54 39.16
CA ILE A 11 -4.77 34.44 38.83
C ILE A 11 -5.30 33.75 37.57
N PHE A 12 -4.61 33.93 36.44
CA PHE A 12 -4.84 33.14 35.23
C PHE A 12 -4.28 31.73 35.43
N ALA A 13 -5.16 30.73 35.49
CA ALA A 13 -4.79 29.32 35.50
C ALA A 13 -4.37 28.88 34.08
N SER A 14 -3.07 28.73 33.87
CA SER A 14 -2.49 28.23 32.62
C SER A 14 -2.76 26.73 32.49
N THR A 15 -3.69 26.33 31.61
CA THR A 15 -3.87 24.92 31.26
C THR A 15 -2.77 24.50 30.29
N SER A 16 -1.81 23.70 30.79
CA SER A 16 -0.78 23.08 29.97
C SER A 16 -1.39 22.00 29.08
N SER A 17 -1.52 22.29 27.80
CA SER A 17 -1.88 21.30 26.78
C SER A 17 -0.75 20.28 26.63
N LEU A 18 -1.02 19.01 26.97
CA LEU A 18 -0.15 17.90 26.59
C LEU A 18 -0.18 17.76 25.06
N ALA A 19 0.90 18.16 24.40
CA ALA A 19 1.12 17.84 22.99
C ALA A 19 1.37 16.32 22.89
N LEU A 20 0.41 15.58 22.32
CA LEU A 20 0.65 14.21 21.89
C LEU A 20 1.69 14.26 20.76
N THR A 21 2.91 13.83 21.06
CA THR A 21 3.94 13.59 20.05
C THR A 21 3.52 12.38 19.22
N ALA A 22 2.90 12.64 18.06
CA ALA A 22 2.68 11.61 17.06
C ALA A 22 4.05 11.03 16.66
N SER A 23 4.31 9.78 17.02
CA SER A 23 5.51 9.07 16.59
C SER A 23 5.46 8.95 15.06
N ALA A 24 6.29 9.72 14.37
CA ALA A 24 6.50 9.53 12.94
C ALA A 24 6.98 8.09 12.72
N ALA A 25 6.34 7.35 11.82
CA ALA A 25 6.84 6.03 11.47
C ALA A 25 8.27 6.15 10.93
N THR A 26 9.17 5.31 11.45
CA THR A 26 10.55 5.23 10.97
C THR A 26 10.55 4.49 9.63
N GLY A 27 10.37 5.23 8.54
CA GLY A 27 10.45 4.69 7.17
C GLY A 27 11.33 5.54 6.27
N LYS A 28 11.75 4.98 5.14
CA LYS A 28 12.52 5.72 4.13
C LYS A 28 11.63 6.79 3.47
N PRO A 29 12.06 8.05 3.33
CA PRO A 29 11.32 9.05 2.56
C PRO A 29 10.97 8.54 1.16
N GLY A 30 9.74 8.79 0.72
CA GLY A 30 9.18 8.24 -0.52
C GLY A 30 8.66 6.81 -0.40
N GLN A 31 8.82 6.13 0.74
CA GLN A 31 8.34 4.77 0.99
C GLN A 31 7.56 4.69 2.32
N ILE A 32 6.89 5.78 2.69
CA ILE A 32 5.98 5.81 3.84
C ILE A 32 4.56 6.01 3.33
N VAL A 33 3.67 5.08 3.65
CA VAL A 33 2.23 5.21 3.41
C VAL A 33 1.53 5.71 4.66
N GLN A 34 0.32 6.25 4.50
CA GLN A 34 -0.51 6.72 5.61
C GLN A 34 -1.97 6.60 5.22
N ILE A 35 -2.84 6.43 6.20
CA ILE A 35 -4.29 6.44 6.00
C ILE A 35 -4.92 7.27 7.11
N THR A 36 -5.43 8.45 6.74
CA THR A 36 -6.13 9.36 7.66
C THR A 36 -7.63 9.39 7.38
N SER A 37 -8.03 9.37 6.11
CA SER A 37 -9.44 9.34 5.68
C SER A 37 -9.56 8.80 4.24
N ALA A 38 -10.80 8.67 3.74
CA ALA A 38 -11.06 8.29 2.34
C ALA A 38 -10.47 9.27 1.31
N SER A 39 -10.27 10.54 1.69
CA SER A 39 -9.72 11.60 0.83
C SER A 39 -8.25 11.92 1.10
N ASN A 40 -7.68 11.45 2.20
CA ASN A 40 -6.30 11.69 2.60
C ASN A 40 -5.62 10.39 3.01
N TRP A 41 -4.98 9.74 2.05
CA TRP A 41 -4.27 8.49 2.23
C TRP A 41 -3.22 8.32 1.14
N CYS A 42 -2.33 7.35 1.33
CA CYS A 42 -1.29 6.98 0.39
C CYS A 42 -1.20 5.46 0.25
N MET A 43 -0.73 4.98 -0.89
CA MET A 43 -0.33 3.58 -1.07
C MET A 43 0.95 3.46 -1.88
N MET A 44 1.59 2.30 -1.83
CA MET A 44 2.76 1.99 -2.65
C MET A 44 2.36 1.74 -4.10
N MET A 45 3.18 2.21 -5.01
CA MET A 45 3.04 2.04 -6.46
C MET A 45 4.40 1.69 -7.05
N PRO A 46 4.44 1.08 -8.26
CA PRO A 46 5.68 0.96 -9.00
C PRO A 46 6.36 2.33 -9.18
N PRO A 47 7.70 2.40 -9.16
CA PRO A 47 8.41 3.68 -9.24
C PRO A 47 8.24 4.41 -10.57
N GLN A 48 7.89 3.66 -11.63
CA GLN A 48 7.69 4.12 -13.00
C GLN A 48 6.31 3.71 -13.49
N ALA A 49 5.69 4.57 -14.31
CA ALA A 49 4.43 4.28 -14.97
C ALA A 49 4.57 3.02 -15.84
N GLY A 50 3.57 2.14 -15.80
CA GLY A 50 3.56 0.85 -16.47
C GLY A 50 4.53 -0.19 -15.91
N GLY A 51 5.13 0.04 -14.75
CA GLY A 51 5.85 -1.00 -14.03
C GLY A 51 4.90 -2.10 -13.57
N ASP A 52 5.27 -3.36 -13.83
CA ASP A 52 4.58 -4.53 -13.28
C ASP A 52 4.63 -4.51 -11.74
N ILE A 53 3.50 -4.80 -11.08
CA ILE A 53 3.37 -4.68 -9.63
C ILE A 53 4.33 -5.65 -8.91
N ALA A 54 4.27 -6.94 -9.26
CA ALA A 54 5.06 -7.99 -8.61
C ALA A 54 6.57 -7.80 -8.86
N ALA A 55 6.97 -7.43 -10.07
CA ALA A 55 8.36 -7.19 -10.42
C ALA A 55 8.99 -5.96 -9.75
N ASN A 56 8.18 -5.07 -9.18
CA ASN A 56 8.63 -3.84 -8.53
C ASN A 56 8.40 -3.81 -7.01
N GLU A 57 8.04 -4.94 -6.38
CA GLU A 57 7.83 -5.05 -4.93
C GLU A 57 8.99 -4.45 -4.10
N ASP A 58 10.24 -4.70 -4.49
CA ASP A 58 11.43 -4.22 -3.77
C ASP A 58 11.75 -2.73 -3.95
N ARG A 59 11.08 -2.03 -4.88
CA ARG A 59 11.41 -0.65 -5.27
C ARG A 59 10.20 0.28 -5.32
N ALA A 60 9.07 -0.16 -4.78
CA ALA A 60 7.85 0.63 -4.76
C ALA A 60 8.05 1.96 -4.04
N ILE A 61 7.27 2.96 -4.42
CA ILE A 61 7.26 4.28 -3.81
C ILE A 61 5.83 4.69 -3.47
N ALA A 62 5.66 5.50 -2.44
CA ALA A 62 4.38 5.98 -1.98
C ALA A 62 3.79 7.03 -2.93
N PHE A 63 2.51 6.89 -3.22
CA PHE A 63 1.67 7.87 -3.89
C PHE A 63 0.52 8.23 -2.97
N CYS A 64 0.18 9.52 -2.88
CA CYS A 64 -0.85 10.06 -2.01
C CYS A 64 -1.95 10.78 -2.80
N THR A 65 -3.15 10.83 -2.23
CA THR A 65 -4.25 11.66 -2.75
C THR A 65 -3.99 13.15 -2.61
N SER A 66 -3.17 13.54 -1.63
CA SER A 66 -2.74 14.91 -1.38
C SER A 66 -1.39 14.92 -0.65
N PRO A 67 -0.62 16.02 -0.68
CA PRO A 67 0.62 16.13 0.09
C PRO A 67 0.38 15.83 1.58
N SER A 68 1.31 15.10 2.20
CA SER A 68 1.21 14.70 3.61
C SER A 68 2.57 14.78 4.29
N SER A 69 2.61 15.40 5.47
CA SER A 69 3.81 15.46 6.31
C SER A 69 4.18 14.10 6.90
N SER A 70 3.22 13.18 7.01
CA SER A 70 3.45 11.80 7.48
C SER A 70 4.02 10.88 6.39
N ALA A 71 4.02 11.33 5.13
CA ALA A 71 4.55 10.60 3.99
C ALA A 71 5.51 11.48 3.16
N PRO A 72 6.62 11.97 3.76
CA PRO A 72 7.55 12.85 3.07
C PRO A 72 8.15 12.15 1.85
N GLY A 73 8.26 12.86 0.73
CA GLY A 73 8.80 12.34 -0.53
C GLY A 73 7.83 11.46 -1.32
N ALA A 74 6.60 11.25 -0.85
CA ALA A 74 5.57 10.58 -1.64
C ALA A 74 5.16 11.42 -2.85
N LYS A 75 4.81 10.75 -3.95
CA LYS A 75 4.25 11.38 -5.16
C LYS A 75 2.74 11.58 -4.99
N LEU A 76 2.11 12.27 -5.93
CA LEU A 76 0.64 12.35 -6.02
C LEU A 76 0.13 11.33 -7.05
N PHE A 77 -1.04 10.75 -6.78
CA PHE A 77 -1.74 9.94 -7.78
C PHE A 77 -2.00 10.76 -9.05
N PRO A 78 -1.86 10.15 -10.25
CA PRO A 78 -2.33 10.77 -11.48
C PRO A 78 -3.82 11.11 -11.39
N GLU A 79 -4.23 12.18 -12.06
CA GLU A 79 -5.63 12.57 -12.10
C GLU A 79 -6.49 11.45 -12.71
N GLY A 80 -7.62 11.15 -12.05
CA GLY A 80 -8.53 10.09 -12.45
C GLY A 80 -8.04 8.66 -12.16
N PHE A 81 -6.84 8.48 -11.59
CA PHE A 81 -6.34 7.15 -11.23
C PHE A 81 -7.20 6.49 -10.15
N ILE A 82 -7.65 7.25 -9.15
CA ILE A 82 -8.56 6.75 -8.11
C ILE A 82 -10.00 6.97 -8.56
N GLN A 83 -10.77 5.88 -8.69
CA GLN A 83 -12.18 5.91 -9.09
C GLN A 83 -13.11 5.81 -7.88
N SER A 84 -12.74 5.00 -6.88
CA SER A 84 -13.41 4.97 -5.58
C SER A 84 -12.43 4.65 -4.45
N ALA A 85 -12.71 5.15 -3.25
CA ALA A 85 -11.94 4.87 -2.05
C ALA A 85 -12.87 4.78 -0.84
N ASN A 86 -12.98 3.58 -0.27
CA ASN A 86 -13.81 3.29 0.89
C ASN A 86 -12.92 3.14 2.12
N PHE A 87 -13.03 4.10 3.04
CA PHE A 87 -12.30 4.07 4.30
C PHE A 87 -13.06 3.22 5.33
N ALA A 88 -12.32 2.34 6.00
CA ALA A 88 -12.81 1.63 7.16
C ALA A 88 -11.73 1.52 8.23
N SER A 89 -12.15 1.38 9.48
CA SER A 89 -11.28 1.14 10.61
C SER A 89 -11.84 0.03 11.48
N GLY A 90 -10.97 -0.62 12.24
CA GLY A 90 -11.33 -1.65 13.20
C GLY A 90 -10.34 -1.69 14.35
N ASN A 91 -10.45 -2.72 15.19
CA ASN A 91 -9.54 -2.85 16.32
C ASN A 91 -8.12 -3.19 15.82
N GLY A 92 -7.24 -2.18 15.82
CA GLY A 92 -5.84 -2.34 15.43
C GLY A 92 -5.54 -2.09 13.95
N TYR A 93 -6.50 -1.65 13.14
CA TYR A 93 -6.24 -1.31 11.74
C TYR A 93 -7.06 -0.13 11.21
N VAL A 94 -6.53 0.47 10.14
CA VAL A 94 -7.24 1.36 9.21
C VAL A 94 -6.97 0.87 7.79
N GLN A 95 -7.93 1.06 6.88
CA GLN A 95 -7.81 0.59 5.51
C GLN A 95 -8.50 1.50 4.51
N ILE A 96 -8.09 1.34 3.26
CA ILE A 96 -8.79 1.79 2.07
C ILE A 96 -9.00 0.58 1.17
N THR A 97 -10.21 0.42 0.63
CA THR A 97 -10.53 -0.50 -0.46
C THR A 97 -11.20 0.27 -1.57
N GLY A 98 -11.00 -0.09 -2.83
CA GLY A 98 -11.66 0.65 -3.91
C GLY A 98 -11.24 0.27 -5.31
N LYS A 99 -11.63 1.14 -6.25
CA LYS A 99 -11.39 0.99 -7.68
C LYS A 99 -10.41 2.03 -8.20
N ILE A 100 -9.63 1.62 -9.18
CA ILE A 100 -8.69 2.47 -9.92
C ILE A 100 -9.03 2.49 -11.41
N ASP A 101 -8.44 3.43 -12.12
CA ASP A 101 -8.25 3.34 -13.57
C ASP A 101 -6.77 3.12 -13.84
N SER A 102 -6.40 1.86 -14.07
CA SER A 102 -5.02 1.41 -14.29
C SER A 102 -4.34 2.13 -15.46
N SER A 103 -5.11 2.57 -16.46
CA SER A 103 -4.58 3.30 -17.62
C SER A 103 -3.97 4.66 -17.26
N LYS A 104 -4.42 5.30 -16.17
CA LYS A 104 -3.91 6.61 -15.73
C LYS A 104 -2.48 6.57 -15.22
N TYR A 105 -1.97 5.38 -14.90
CA TYR A 105 -0.56 5.15 -14.59
C TYR A 105 0.09 4.12 -15.53
N SER A 106 -0.51 3.92 -16.70
CA SER A 106 -0.05 3.00 -17.75
C SER A 106 0.14 1.55 -17.28
N LEU A 107 -0.52 1.13 -16.21
CA LEU A 107 -0.42 -0.24 -15.70
C LEU A 107 -1.09 -1.20 -16.68
N SER A 108 -0.45 -2.35 -16.97
CA SER A 108 -0.98 -3.33 -17.91
C SER A 108 -2.27 -3.94 -17.38
N SER A 109 -3.30 -4.07 -18.23
CA SER A 109 -4.51 -4.83 -17.88
C SER A 109 -4.28 -6.34 -17.76
N GLU A 110 -3.11 -6.82 -18.15
CA GLU A 110 -2.70 -8.23 -17.97
C GLU A 110 -1.95 -8.45 -16.65
N ASP A 111 -1.53 -7.37 -15.98
CA ASP A 111 -0.87 -7.45 -14.68
C ASP A 111 -1.86 -7.91 -13.61
N ARG A 112 -1.56 -9.08 -13.05
CA ARG A 112 -2.38 -9.74 -12.03
C ARG A 112 -2.22 -9.13 -10.65
N GLY A 113 -1.26 -8.23 -10.48
CA GLY A 113 -0.96 -7.54 -9.24
C GLY A 113 0.18 -8.16 -8.45
N GLY A 114 0.32 -7.67 -7.24
CA GLY A 114 1.32 -8.07 -6.26
C GLY A 114 0.99 -7.49 -4.90
N GLN A 115 1.83 -7.75 -3.91
CA GLN A 115 1.64 -7.27 -2.55
C GLN A 115 2.88 -6.54 -2.04
N TYR A 116 2.71 -5.26 -1.74
CA TYR A 116 3.69 -4.49 -0.98
C TYR A 116 3.41 -4.63 0.51
N ASP A 117 4.46 -4.83 1.29
CA ASP A 117 4.41 -4.88 2.75
C ASP A 117 5.74 -4.39 3.36
N ILE A 118 5.89 -4.51 4.67
CA ILE A 118 7.09 -4.05 5.39
C ILE A 118 8.40 -4.76 4.97
N LYS A 119 8.32 -5.88 4.25
CA LYS A 119 9.49 -6.62 3.73
C LYS A 119 9.91 -6.12 2.35
N ALA A 120 8.94 -5.72 1.52
CA ALA A 120 9.17 -5.28 0.15
C ALA A 120 8.30 -4.05 -0.16
N PRO A 121 8.91 -2.83 -0.24
CA PRO A 121 10.35 -2.56 -0.20
C PRO A 121 10.92 -2.50 1.23
N VAL A 122 12.19 -2.89 1.38
CA VAL A 122 12.89 -2.90 2.68
C VAL A 122 12.98 -1.51 3.28
N GLY A 123 12.43 -1.33 4.48
CA GLY A 123 12.41 -0.04 5.19
C GLY A 123 11.24 0.85 4.80
N SER A 124 10.25 0.32 4.09
CA SER A 124 8.93 0.94 3.99
C SER A 124 8.19 0.87 5.32
N ALA A 125 7.25 1.80 5.50
CA ALA A 125 6.46 1.87 6.72
C ALA A 125 5.06 2.43 6.47
N CYS A 126 4.16 2.23 7.44
CA CYS A 126 2.92 2.98 7.51
C CYS A 126 2.91 3.91 8.73
N ALA A 127 2.60 5.20 8.51
CA ALA A 127 2.56 6.21 9.56
C ALA A 127 1.64 5.81 10.72
N GLY A 128 2.22 5.61 11.92
CA GLY A 128 1.48 5.24 13.13
C GLY A 128 1.13 3.75 13.28
N TYR A 129 1.64 2.88 12.39
CA TYR A 129 1.37 1.45 12.39
C TYR A 129 2.66 0.62 12.20
N ASN A 130 2.70 -0.58 12.77
CA ASN A 130 3.90 -1.45 12.72
C ASN A 130 3.95 -2.32 11.46
N HIS A 131 2.80 -2.54 10.82
CA HIS A 131 2.66 -3.37 9.63
C HIS A 131 1.74 -2.69 8.62
N TYR A 132 1.88 -3.06 7.36
CA TYR A 132 0.89 -2.76 6.34
C TYR A 132 0.87 -3.87 5.28
N VAL A 133 -0.24 -3.96 4.57
CA VAL A 133 -0.37 -4.72 3.32
C VAL A 133 -1.03 -3.81 2.30
N ASN A 134 -0.51 -3.81 1.08
CA ASN A 134 -1.04 -3.04 -0.03
C ASN A 134 -1.02 -3.89 -1.29
N LEU A 135 -2.16 -4.04 -1.95
CA LEU A 135 -2.28 -4.75 -3.21
C LEU A 135 -2.90 -3.83 -4.26
N ILE A 136 -2.44 -4.02 -5.48
CA ILE A 136 -2.98 -3.39 -6.69
C ILE A 136 -3.21 -4.51 -7.68
N GLU A 137 -4.40 -4.55 -8.27
CA GLU A 137 -4.78 -5.54 -9.27
C GLU A 137 -5.21 -4.81 -10.55
N PRO A 138 -4.25 -4.40 -11.41
CA PRO A 138 -4.55 -3.63 -12.61
C PRO A 138 -5.59 -4.31 -13.53
N HIS A 139 -5.49 -5.64 -13.69
CA HIS A 139 -6.46 -6.43 -14.47
C HIS A 139 -7.91 -6.37 -13.98
N LEU A 140 -8.14 -6.09 -12.69
CA LEU A 140 -9.49 -5.96 -12.10
C LEU A 140 -9.85 -4.51 -11.77
N ASN A 141 -8.94 -3.57 -12.06
CA ASN A 141 -9.04 -2.18 -11.65
C ASN A 141 -9.33 -2.04 -10.15
N THR A 142 -8.70 -2.88 -9.32
CA THR A 142 -8.94 -2.96 -7.88
C THR A 142 -7.69 -2.55 -7.11
N MET A 143 -7.85 -1.84 -6.00
CA MET A 143 -6.77 -1.57 -5.05
C MET A 143 -7.23 -1.70 -3.61
N CYS A 144 -6.28 -1.97 -2.73
CA CYS A 144 -6.51 -2.00 -1.31
C CYS A 144 -5.22 -1.78 -0.52
N ILE A 145 -5.35 -1.12 0.62
CA ILE A 145 -4.27 -0.94 1.57
C ILE A 145 -4.83 -1.00 2.99
N ARG A 146 -4.11 -1.66 3.89
CA ARG A 146 -4.42 -1.70 5.32
C ARG A 146 -3.15 -1.49 6.12
N CYS A 147 -3.21 -0.60 7.10
CA CYS A 147 -2.17 -0.42 8.09
C CYS A 147 -2.60 -1.05 9.42
N CYS A 148 -1.72 -1.78 10.07
CA CYS A 148 -2.01 -2.62 11.22
C CYS A 148 -1.04 -2.39 12.38
N LYS A 149 -1.57 -2.41 13.60
CA LYS A 149 -0.75 -2.37 14.83
C LYS A 149 -0.01 -3.68 15.02
N GLU A 150 -0.67 -4.80 14.77
CA GLU A 150 -0.12 -6.14 14.95
C GLU A 150 -0.06 -6.90 13.62
N LYS A 151 0.91 -7.81 13.49
CA LYS A 151 1.09 -8.63 12.29
C LYS A 151 -0.15 -9.46 11.96
N LYS A 152 -0.88 -9.94 12.96
CA LYS A 152 -2.08 -10.77 12.78
C LYS A 152 -3.22 -10.06 12.03
N ASP A 153 -3.24 -8.72 12.04
CA ASP A 153 -4.29 -7.93 11.40
C ASP A 153 -3.97 -7.64 9.91
N CYS A 154 -2.74 -7.94 9.47
CA CYS A 154 -2.21 -7.73 8.12
C CYS A 154 -1.70 -9.08 7.54
N ASN A 155 -2.45 -9.66 6.60
CA ASN A 155 -2.11 -10.96 6.04
C ASN A 155 -1.08 -10.86 4.89
N THR A 156 0.18 -11.20 5.19
CA THR A 156 1.31 -11.13 4.24
C THR A 156 1.62 -12.45 3.51
N GLY A 157 0.83 -13.51 3.73
CA GLY A 157 1.10 -14.86 3.20
C GLY A 157 0.21 -15.27 2.04
N LYS A 158 -0.62 -14.37 1.51
CA LYS A 158 -1.70 -14.66 0.56
C LYS A 158 -1.77 -13.68 -0.60
N SER A 159 -0.61 -13.20 -1.07
CA SER A 159 -0.47 -12.15 -2.09
C SER A 159 -1.19 -12.47 -3.40
N THR A 160 -1.28 -13.76 -3.78
CA THR A 160 -1.95 -14.19 -5.03
C THR A 160 -3.47 -14.34 -4.93
N TYR A 161 -4.04 -14.25 -3.72
CA TYR A 161 -5.49 -14.35 -3.51
C TYR A 161 -6.20 -13.03 -3.78
N GLY A 162 -5.44 -11.94 -3.79
CA GLY A 162 -5.94 -10.65 -4.20
C GLY A 162 -6.59 -9.82 -3.11
N CYS A 163 -7.05 -8.64 -3.52
CA CYS A 163 -7.47 -7.56 -2.64
C CYS A 163 -8.63 -7.98 -1.74
N ALA A 164 -9.73 -8.46 -2.32
CA ALA A 164 -10.94 -8.78 -1.59
C ALA A 164 -10.74 -9.90 -0.54
N TYR A 165 -9.76 -10.78 -0.76
CA TYR A 165 -9.41 -11.83 0.19
C TYR A 165 -8.47 -11.33 1.29
N VAL A 166 -7.42 -10.59 0.94
CA VAL A 166 -6.42 -10.12 1.92
C VAL A 166 -6.97 -8.99 2.80
N ILE A 167 -7.76 -8.09 2.21
CA ILE A 167 -8.37 -6.94 2.88
C ILE A 167 -9.87 -6.93 2.55
N PRO A 168 -10.69 -7.67 3.30
CA PRO A 168 -12.14 -7.61 3.12
C PRO A 168 -12.67 -6.19 3.31
N GLY A 169 -13.60 -5.76 2.46
CA GLY A 169 -14.16 -4.41 2.46
C GLY A 169 -15.07 -4.14 1.27
N ASP A 170 -15.45 -2.87 1.11
CA ASP A 170 -16.28 -2.39 0.01
C ASP A 170 -15.39 -2.01 -1.20
N TYR A 171 -15.67 -2.64 -2.34
CA TYR A 171 -14.99 -2.41 -3.63
C TYR A 171 -15.94 -1.89 -4.71
N SER A 172 -17.16 -1.50 -4.32
CA SER A 172 -18.09 -0.87 -5.23
C SER A 172 -17.59 0.50 -5.68
N SER A 173 -18.09 0.97 -6.82
CA SER A 173 -17.76 2.28 -7.40
C SER A 173 -18.49 3.46 -6.72
N GLY A 174 -19.00 3.28 -5.50
CA GLY A 174 -19.64 4.32 -4.69
C GLY A 174 -18.71 4.85 -3.60
N ASN A 175 -18.80 6.15 -3.30
CA ASN A 175 -18.08 6.77 -2.18
C ASN A 175 -18.86 6.47 -0.88
N SER A 176 -18.62 5.32 -0.26
CA SER A 176 -19.31 4.91 0.97
C SER A 176 -18.68 5.60 2.19
N ASN A 177 -18.96 6.90 2.39
CA ASN A 177 -18.89 7.51 3.72
C ASN A 177 -20.07 6.98 4.55
N THR A 178 -20.01 5.71 4.92
CA THR A 178 -20.95 5.09 5.84
C THR A 178 -20.19 4.02 6.59
N SER A 179 -19.89 4.35 7.84
CA SER A 179 -19.44 3.42 8.86
C SER A 179 -20.52 2.36 9.08
N SER A 180 -20.60 1.38 8.20
CA SER A 180 -21.36 0.16 8.43
C SER A 180 -20.45 -0.84 9.12
N SER A 181 -20.45 -0.77 10.44
CA SER A 181 -20.17 -1.90 11.30
C SER A 181 -21.02 -3.10 10.87
N SER A 182 -20.46 -3.96 10.03
CA SER A 182 -21.00 -5.29 9.76
C SER A 182 -20.20 -6.27 10.60
N SER A 183 -20.70 -6.48 11.82
CA SER A 183 -20.33 -7.58 12.68
C SER A 183 -20.42 -8.88 11.90
N ALA A 184 -19.31 -9.59 11.77
CA ALA A 184 -19.32 -10.99 11.44
C ALA A 184 -19.85 -11.78 12.66
N PRO A 185 -20.82 -12.70 12.51
CA PRO A 185 -20.97 -13.80 13.43
C PRO A 185 -20.28 -15.03 12.83
N SER A 186 -19.26 -15.52 13.55
CA SER A 186 -18.74 -16.87 13.37
C SER A 186 -19.46 -17.82 14.31
N THR A 187 -19.58 -19.10 13.90
CA THR A 187 -19.91 -20.31 14.69
C THR A 187 -21.36 -20.44 15.19
N ALA A 188 -22.05 -21.59 15.19
CA ALA A 188 -21.74 -22.99 14.86
C ALA A 188 -23.04 -23.85 14.80
N THR A 189 -22.92 -25.04 14.18
CA THR A 189 -23.61 -26.33 14.50
C THR A 189 -25.02 -26.65 13.98
N ALA A 190 -25.11 -27.87 13.44
CA ALA A 190 -26.26 -28.59 12.93
C ALA A 190 -27.31 -28.99 13.99
N THR A 191 -28.57 -29.22 13.57
CA THR A 191 -29.32 -30.49 13.74
C THR A 191 -30.66 -30.41 12.99
N ASP A 192 -30.99 -31.56 12.40
CA ASP A 192 -32.18 -32.05 11.71
C ASP A 192 -33.56 -31.66 12.30
N SER A 193 -34.55 -31.40 11.43
CA SER A 193 -35.81 -32.17 11.32
C SER A 193 -36.88 -31.47 10.45
N ALA A 194 -37.66 -32.32 9.79
CA ALA A 194 -38.62 -32.06 8.72
C ALA A 194 -39.90 -31.29 9.12
N SER A 195 -40.55 -30.65 8.14
CA SER A 195 -41.87 -31.05 7.60
C SER A 195 -42.66 -29.90 6.92
N VAL A 196 -43.20 -30.20 5.72
CA VAL A 196 -44.50 -29.80 5.07
C VAL A 196 -44.94 -28.32 5.12
N THR A 197 -45.39 -27.62 4.06
CA THR A 197 -46.45 -27.94 3.08
C THR A 197 -46.44 -26.88 1.93
N ALA A 198 -46.96 -27.30 0.78
CA ALA A 198 -47.08 -26.60 -0.51
C ALA A 198 -48.11 -25.46 -0.62
N THR A 199 -47.93 -24.58 -1.62
CA THR A 199 -48.96 -23.96 -2.49
C THR A 199 -48.23 -23.33 -3.70
N THR A 200 -48.19 -23.90 -4.92
CA THR A 200 -49.16 -24.02 -6.03
C THR A 200 -49.77 -22.71 -6.56
N SER A 201 -49.32 -22.28 -7.74
CA SER A 201 -50.05 -21.64 -8.87
C SER A 201 -49.01 -21.35 -9.96
N GLY A 202 -49.05 -21.77 -11.23
CA GLY A 202 -50.10 -22.36 -12.07
C GLY A 202 -50.28 -21.53 -13.35
N SER A 203 -50.14 -22.16 -14.53
CA SER A 203 -50.43 -21.72 -15.93
C SER A 203 -49.31 -21.03 -16.74
N THR A 204 -48.96 -21.39 -17.98
CA THR A 204 -49.41 -22.43 -18.94
C THR A 204 -48.34 -22.67 -20.01
N ALA A 205 -48.34 -23.89 -20.55
CA ALA A 205 -47.41 -24.55 -21.44
C ALA A 205 -47.39 -24.09 -22.92
N THR A 206 -46.32 -24.50 -23.63
CA THR A 206 -46.41 -25.08 -24.99
C THR A 206 -45.29 -26.13 -25.16
N ALA A 207 -45.67 -27.38 -25.46
CA ALA A 207 -44.83 -28.54 -25.75
C ALA A 207 -44.27 -28.48 -27.19
N SER A 208 -43.19 -29.14 -27.62
CA SER A 208 -42.90 -30.58 -27.73
C SER A 208 -41.45 -30.69 -28.29
N VAL A 209 -40.59 -31.70 -28.08
CA VAL A 209 -40.61 -33.06 -28.63
C VAL A 209 -39.46 -33.88 -28.00
N THR A 210 -39.81 -35.09 -27.59
CA THR A 210 -39.09 -36.40 -27.53
C THR A 210 -37.61 -36.50 -27.92
N GLY A 211 -36.81 -37.18 -27.08
CA GLY A 211 -35.55 -37.81 -27.50
C GLY A 211 -34.65 -38.26 -26.35
N SER A 212 -34.90 -39.46 -25.82
CA SER A 212 -34.07 -40.15 -24.81
C SER A 212 -32.83 -40.77 -25.48
N VAL A 213 -31.62 -40.42 -25.03
CA VAL A 213 -30.40 -41.23 -25.20
C VAL A 213 -29.54 -41.08 -23.95
N THR A 214 -29.46 -42.15 -23.18
CA THR A 214 -28.44 -42.41 -22.16
C THR A 214 -27.10 -42.70 -22.82
N VAL A 215 -26.03 -42.00 -22.42
CA VAL A 215 -24.65 -42.39 -22.70
C VAL A 215 -23.84 -42.31 -21.40
N ASP A 216 -23.16 -43.40 -21.10
CA ASP A 216 -22.36 -43.69 -19.91
C ASP A 216 -21.25 -42.67 -19.57
N PRO A 217 -20.82 -42.60 -18.30
CA PRO A 217 -19.68 -41.81 -17.87
C PRO A 217 -18.34 -42.46 -18.26
N ILE A 218 -17.56 -41.76 -19.07
CA ILE A 218 -16.17 -42.12 -19.41
C ILE A 218 -15.25 -41.77 -18.22
N VAL A 219 -14.59 -42.80 -17.73
CA VAL A 219 -13.47 -42.80 -16.79
C VAL A 219 -12.28 -42.00 -17.34
N PRO A 220 -11.66 -41.07 -16.58
CA PRO A 220 -10.32 -40.59 -16.92
C PRO A 220 -9.26 -41.46 -16.24
N THR A 221 -8.61 -42.30 -17.06
CA THR A 221 -7.39 -43.05 -16.74
C THR A 221 -6.20 -42.10 -16.69
N ALA A 222 -5.38 -42.25 -15.64
CA ALA A 222 -4.12 -41.56 -15.43
C ALA A 222 -2.98 -42.18 -16.26
N THR A 223 -2.35 -41.37 -17.12
CA THR A 223 -1.04 -41.60 -17.79
C THR A 223 -0.63 -40.20 -18.32
N THR A 224 0.58 -39.65 -18.25
CA THR A 224 1.94 -40.19 -18.11
C THR A 224 2.88 -39.04 -17.76
N ALA A 225 3.94 -39.36 -17.02
CA ALA A 225 5.04 -38.46 -16.69
C ALA A 225 5.79 -37.91 -17.92
N VAL A 226 6.20 -36.64 -17.84
CA VAL A 226 7.10 -36.00 -18.81
C VAL A 226 8.52 -36.01 -18.25
N PRO A 227 9.54 -36.48 -18.99
CA PRO A 227 10.93 -36.43 -18.56
C PRO A 227 11.56 -35.05 -18.77
N SER A 228 12.36 -34.65 -17.78
CA SER A 228 13.22 -33.47 -17.76
C SER A 228 14.46 -33.67 -18.65
N PRO A 229 14.86 -32.73 -19.51
CA PRO A 229 16.19 -32.75 -20.10
C PRO A 229 17.19 -31.99 -19.22
N SER A 230 18.23 -32.70 -18.77
CA SER A 230 19.47 -32.14 -18.24
C SER A 230 20.25 -31.45 -19.36
N VAL A 231 20.69 -30.21 -19.14
CA VAL A 231 21.67 -29.54 -20.01
C VAL A 231 22.91 -29.16 -19.21
N VAL A 232 24.02 -29.37 -19.91
CA VAL A 232 25.37 -29.66 -19.43
C VAL A 232 26.19 -28.37 -19.42
N SER A 233 26.94 -28.14 -18.34
CA SER A 233 28.03 -27.15 -18.27
C SER A 233 29.23 -27.58 -19.12
N PRO A 234 29.86 -26.68 -19.88
CA PRO A 234 31.27 -26.83 -20.24
C PRO A 234 32.16 -25.93 -19.39
N SER A 235 33.06 -26.57 -18.66
CA SER A 235 34.29 -26.00 -18.11
C SER A 235 35.35 -26.01 -19.21
N VAL A 236 36.01 -24.89 -19.48
CA VAL A 236 37.27 -24.87 -20.26
C VAL A 236 38.35 -24.08 -19.53
N SER A 237 39.51 -24.72 -19.51
CA SER A 237 40.68 -24.44 -18.70
C SER A 237 41.55 -23.30 -19.22
N ALA A 238 42.38 -22.80 -18.31
CA ALA A 238 43.43 -21.81 -18.50
C ALA A 238 44.55 -22.28 -19.45
N THR A 239 45.12 -21.31 -20.19
CA THR A 239 46.43 -21.42 -20.84
C THR A 239 47.27 -20.20 -20.47
N THR A 240 48.39 -20.47 -19.81
CA THR A 240 49.52 -19.57 -19.52
C THR A 240 50.59 -19.66 -20.60
N VAL A 241 51.05 -18.55 -21.20
CA VAL A 241 52.47 -18.34 -21.61
C VAL A 241 52.76 -16.83 -21.73
N GLY A 242 53.62 -16.33 -20.83
CA GLY A 242 54.94 -15.72 -21.11
C GLY A 242 55.09 -14.33 -21.79
N PRO A 243 56.16 -13.57 -21.45
CA PRO A 243 56.24 -12.10 -21.50
C PRO A 243 57.03 -11.57 -22.70
N ILE A 244 57.02 -10.24 -22.98
CA ILE A 244 58.13 -9.46 -23.59
C ILE A 244 57.85 -7.93 -23.47
N VAL A 245 58.71 -7.26 -22.69
CA VAL A 245 59.25 -5.87 -22.68
C VAL A 245 58.40 -4.58 -22.85
N SER A 246 58.62 -3.66 -21.89
CA SER A 246 58.52 -2.19 -21.97
C SER A 246 59.66 -1.58 -22.83
N PRO A 247 59.73 -0.26 -23.19
CA PRO A 247 59.81 0.86 -22.22
C PRO A 247 59.21 2.25 -22.65
N THR A 248 59.20 3.16 -21.66
CA THR A 248 59.31 4.65 -21.73
C THR A 248 58.20 5.46 -22.45
N ASP A 249 57.74 6.64 -22.01
CA ASP A 249 58.32 7.66 -21.14
C ASP A 249 57.26 8.71 -20.67
N THR A 250 57.48 9.21 -19.45
CA THR A 250 57.23 10.56 -18.86
C THR A 250 55.85 11.26 -18.71
N PRO A 251 55.73 12.15 -17.69
CA PRO A 251 54.48 12.59 -17.07
C PRO A 251 54.11 14.04 -17.43
N ASN A 252 52.87 14.46 -17.11
CA ASN A 252 52.59 15.89 -16.92
C ASN A 252 51.74 16.15 -15.67
N ALA A 253 52.24 17.10 -14.89
CA ALA A 253 51.74 17.49 -13.58
C ALA A 253 50.70 18.61 -13.66
N ALA A 254 49.96 18.71 -12.54
CA ALA A 254 49.40 19.92 -11.92
C ALA A 254 48.33 20.74 -12.68
N SER A 255 47.16 20.88 -12.04
CA SER A 255 46.76 22.21 -11.55
C SER A 255 45.76 22.09 -10.41
N ALA A 256 46.12 22.69 -9.28
CA ALA A 256 45.25 22.95 -8.14
C ALA A 256 44.42 24.21 -8.42
N ASN A 257 43.16 24.22 -7.99
CA ASN A 257 42.52 25.47 -7.60
C ASN A 257 41.51 25.24 -6.47
N SER A 258 41.93 25.55 -5.25
CA SER A 258 41.05 26.04 -4.19
C SER A 258 40.26 27.24 -4.70
N GLN A 259 39.03 27.43 -4.24
CA GLN A 259 38.56 28.69 -3.65
C GLN A 259 37.22 28.46 -2.93
N SER A 260 37.31 28.59 -1.61
CA SER A 260 36.24 28.81 -0.66
C SER A 260 35.67 30.20 -0.81
N VAL A 261 34.35 30.34 -0.89
CA VAL A 261 33.63 31.55 -0.47
C VAL A 261 32.40 31.14 0.31
N GLY A 262 32.45 31.38 1.61
CA GLY A 262 31.31 31.29 2.50
C GLY A 262 30.37 32.48 2.28
N LEU A 263 29.08 32.22 2.43
CA LEU A 263 28.09 33.27 2.60
C LEU A 263 27.33 32.99 3.90
N LEU A 264 27.69 33.74 4.94
CA LEU A 264 26.89 33.85 6.16
C LEU A 264 25.62 34.65 5.84
N ALA A 265 24.46 34.02 5.95
CA ALA A 265 23.18 34.72 6.08
C ALA A 265 22.86 34.85 7.57
N ALA A 266 23.26 35.96 8.17
CA ALA A 266 22.79 36.35 9.50
C ALA A 266 21.40 36.99 9.35
N VAL A 267 20.36 36.25 9.72
CA VAL A 267 19.00 36.79 9.83
C VAL A 267 18.88 37.48 11.20
N ALA A 268 18.93 38.80 11.19
CA ALA A 268 18.66 39.63 12.35
C ALA A 268 17.15 39.62 12.63
N PHE A 269 16.71 38.90 13.66
CA PHE A 269 15.39 39.09 14.26
C PHE A 269 15.48 40.23 15.27
N GLY A 270 14.94 41.38 14.89
CA GLY A 270 14.74 42.51 15.80
C GLY A 270 13.73 42.14 16.88
N VAL A 271 14.18 42.16 18.13
CA VAL A 271 13.31 42.19 19.30
C VAL A 271 13.00 43.65 19.59
N VAL A 272 11.80 44.09 19.23
CA VAL A 272 11.25 45.37 19.69
C VAL A 272 10.77 45.17 21.12
N ALA A 273 11.57 45.59 22.09
CA ALA A 273 11.13 45.76 23.46
C ALA A 273 10.29 47.03 23.55
N VAL A 274 8.96 46.88 23.68
CA VAL A 274 8.07 47.96 24.06
C VAL A 274 8.20 48.15 25.57
N LEU A 275 8.87 49.24 25.96
CA LEU A 275 8.88 49.77 27.31
C LEU A 275 7.58 50.57 27.49
N ALA A 276 6.68 50.11 28.36
CA ALA A 276 5.53 50.90 28.82
C ALA A 276 5.75 51.28 30.29
N LEU A 277 5.48 52.55 30.57
CA LEU A 277 5.57 53.25 31.84
C LEU A 277 4.77 52.60 32.97
#